data_AF-A0A2P2IC02-F1
#
_entry.id   AF-A0A2P2IC02-F1
#
_cell.length_a   1.000
_cell.length_b   1.000
_cell.length_c   1.000
_cell.angle_alpha   90.00
_cell.angle_beta   90.00
_cell.angle_gamma   90.00
#
_symmetry.space_group_name_H-M   'P 1'
#
loop_
_entity.id
_entity.type
_entity.pdbx_description
1 polymer ?
#
loop_
_entity_poly.entity_id
_entity_poly.type
_entity_poly.pdbx_seq_one_letter_code
_entity_poly.pdbx_strand_id
1 'polypeptide(L)'
;RNFSNSWSDGLAFNALLHSHRPELFEWSSLANKVPYARLQHAFTLAHQHLAIDKLLDPEDVHTQSPDKKSVMMYVMCLFQALPHSQQLSLDNLNVSVASESSLSIETEAPAAAFIAQEISPPPSGSSRSERPLSLVSAGLSSYLRSLEEVLVWLLGAEERLAAMPLIGDNTAILKDQFHDLEAVMLELTEKQGGVEE
;
A
#
# COMPACT_ATOMS: atom_id res chain seq x y z
N ARG A 1 -19.48 2.08 -12.00
CA ARG A 1 -19.95 1.68 -10.65
C ARG A 1 -19.04 2.34 -9.63
N ASN A 2 -19.56 2.71 -8.45
CA ASN A 2 -18.82 3.55 -7.49
C ASN A 2 -18.31 2.71 -6.31
N PHE A 3 -17.15 3.05 -5.74
CA PHE A 3 -16.59 2.43 -4.53
C PHE A 3 -17.32 2.85 -3.24
N SER A 4 -18.64 2.87 -3.25
CA SER A 4 -19.49 3.16 -2.08
C SER A 4 -20.76 2.30 -2.20
N ASN A 5 -21.94 2.89 -2.45
CA ASN A 5 -23.24 2.18 -2.54
C ASN A 5 -23.33 0.98 -3.52
N SER A 6 -22.36 0.75 -4.40
CA SER A 6 -22.31 -0.48 -5.23
C SER A 6 -21.72 -1.70 -4.48
N TRP A 7 -21.31 -1.54 -3.22
CA TRP A 7 -20.67 -2.56 -2.39
C TRP A 7 -21.41 -2.84 -1.06
N SER A 8 -22.34 -1.96 -0.64
CA SER A 8 -23.09 -2.06 0.62
C SER A 8 -24.14 -3.18 0.66
N ASP A 9 -24.38 -3.86 -0.48
CA ASP A 9 -25.24 -5.04 -0.61
C ASP A 9 -24.49 -6.37 -0.36
N GLY A 10 -23.16 -6.31 -0.19
CA GLY A 10 -22.26 -7.45 -0.04
C GLY A 10 -22.06 -8.33 -1.28
N LEU A 11 -22.80 -8.11 -2.37
CA LEU A 11 -22.71 -8.97 -3.56
C LEU A 11 -21.38 -8.74 -4.30
N ALA A 12 -20.93 -7.49 -4.41
CA ALA A 12 -19.68 -7.18 -5.11
C ALA A 12 -18.45 -7.88 -4.50
N PHE A 13 -18.33 -7.92 -3.17
CA PHE A 13 -17.22 -8.62 -2.49
C PHE A 13 -17.27 -10.13 -2.71
N ASN A 14 -18.44 -10.75 -2.52
CA ASN A 14 -18.57 -12.19 -2.73
C ASN A 14 -18.38 -12.57 -4.21
N ALA A 15 -18.76 -11.71 -5.17
CA ALA A 15 -18.55 -11.96 -6.59
C ALA A 15 -17.05 -12.07 -6.94
N LEU A 16 -16.21 -11.21 -6.36
CA LEU A 16 -14.74 -11.28 -6.52
C LEU A 16 -14.17 -12.59 -5.96
N LEU A 17 -14.65 -13.03 -4.78
CA LEU A 17 -14.21 -14.29 -4.18
C LEU A 17 -14.63 -15.50 -5.04
N HIS A 18 -15.91 -15.56 -5.43
CA HIS A 18 -16.46 -16.65 -6.24
C HIS A 18 -15.90 -16.67 -7.67
N SER A 19 -15.48 -15.54 -8.25
CA SER A 19 -14.89 -15.53 -9.60
C SER A 19 -13.51 -16.20 -9.65
N HIS A 20 -12.77 -16.19 -8.53
CA HIS A 20 -11.44 -16.82 -8.44
C HIS A 20 -11.48 -18.22 -7.82
N ARG A 21 -12.44 -18.48 -6.92
CA ARG A 21 -12.65 -19.77 -6.28
C ARG A 21 -14.15 -20.10 -6.15
N PRO A 22 -14.81 -20.51 -7.24
CA PRO A 22 -16.24 -20.87 -7.22
C PRO A 22 -16.55 -22.09 -6.34
N GLU A 23 -15.54 -22.88 -5.96
CA GLU A 23 -15.67 -24.03 -5.08
C GLU A 23 -15.92 -23.69 -3.60
N LEU A 24 -15.74 -22.43 -3.18
CA LEU A 24 -15.85 -22.04 -1.77
C LEU A 24 -17.29 -21.98 -1.25
N PHE A 25 -18.26 -21.62 -2.10
CA PHE A 25 -19.68 -21.48 -1.70
C PHE A 25 -20.60 -21.40 -2.91
N GLU A 26 -21.87 -21.76 -2.71
CA GLU A 26 -22.90 -21.65 -3.76
C GLU A 26 -23.44 -20.21 -3.87
N TRP A 27 -23.30 -19.60 -5.05
CA TRP A 27 -23.77 -18.23 -5.31
C TRP A 27 -25.27 -18.03 -5.04
N SER A 28 -26.13 -18.94 -5.51
CA SER A 28 -27.60 -18.82 -5.42
C SER A 28 -28.10 -18.76 -3.98
N SER A 29 -27.55 -19.61 -3.11
CA SER A 29 -27.85 -19.63 -1.67
C SER A 29 -27.41 -18.35 -0.96
N LEU A 30 -26.26 -17.79 -1.35
CA LEU A 30 -25.75 -16.54 -0.78
C LEU A 30 -26.55 -15.30 -1.26
N ALA A 31 -26.87 -15.23 -2.55
CA ALA A 31 -27.56 -14.10 -3.16
C ALA A 31 -28.95 -13.83 -2.54
N ASN A 32 -29.55 -14.82 -1.87
CA ASN A 32 -30.84 -14.69 -1.17
C ASN A 32 -30.71 -14.24 0.30
N LYS A 33 -29.51 -14.16 0.89
CA LYS A 33 -29.31 -13.70 2.28
C LYS A 33 -29.48 -12.19 2.42
N VAL A 34 -29.62 -11.67 3.65
CA VAL A 34 -29.58 -10.22 3.94
C VAL A 34 -28.17 -9.63 3.71
N PRO A 35 -28.05 -8.34 3.32
CA PRO A 35 -26.76 -7.70 3.02
C PRO A 35 -25.67 -7.86 4.09
N TYR A 36 -26.02 -7.60 5.36
CA TYR A 36 -25.12 -7.79 6.50
C TYR A 36 -24.48 -9.19 6.54
N ALA A 37 -25.30 -10.24 6.37
CA ALA A 37 -24.82 -11.62 6.36
C ALA A 37 -23.94 -11.94 5.15
N ARG A 38 -24.16 -11.29 3.99
CA ARG A 38 -23.29 -11.41 2.81
C ARG A 38 -21.93 -10.74 3.05
N LEU A 39 -21.92 -9.55 3.67
CA LEU A 39 -20.70 -8.82 4.02
C LEU A 39 -19.87 -9.61 5.05
N GLN A 40 -20.48 -10.03 6.14
CA GLN A 40 -19.85 -10.86 7.18
C GLN A 40 -19.27 -12.17 6.62
N HIS A 41 -19.98 -12.80 5.68
CA HIS A 41 -19.52 -13.99 4.95
C HIS A 41 -18.28 -13.71 4.09
N ALA A 42 -18.32 -12.65 3.27
CA ALA A 42 -17.17 -12.25 2.44
C ALA A 42 -15.92 -12.00 3.28
N PHE A 43 -16.03 -11.18 4.33
CA PHE A 43 -14.88 -10.83 5.17
C PHE A 43 -14.35 -12.02 5.97
N THR A 44 -15.20 -13.00 6.28
CA THR A 44 -14.78 -14.24 6.96
C THR A 44 -14.08 -15.21 6.00
N LEU A 45 -14.59 -15.41 4.78
CA LEU A 45 -13.91 -16.20 3.74
C LEU A 45 -12.58 -15.58 3.32
N ALA A 46 -12.53 -14.26 3.12
CA ALA A 46 -11.31 -13.54 2.78
C ALA A 46 -10.23 -13.73 3.86
N HIS A 47 -10.60 -13.65 5.13
CA HIS A 47 -9.68 -13.92 6.23
C HIS A 47 -9.20 -15.38 6.26
N GLN A 48 -10.10 -16.35 6.11
CA GLN A 48 -9.78 -17.78 6.21
C GLN A 48 -8.99 -18.34 5.02
N HIS A 49 -9.26 -17.87 3.79
CA HIS A 49 -8.71 -18.46 2.55
C HIS A 49 -7.73 -17.55 1.79
N LEU A 50 -7.63 -16.27 2.16
CA LEU A 50 -6.72 -15.29 1.54
C LEU A 50 -5.84 -14.56 2.58
N ALA A 51 -5.98 -14.88 3.88
CA ALA A 51 -5.24 -14.25 4.98
C ALA A 51 -5.37 -12.71 5.03
N ILE A 52 -6.51 -12.18 4.57
CA ILE A 52 -6.80 -10.74 4.62
C ILE A 52 -7.45 -10.40 5.97
N ASP A 53 -6.90 -9.42 6.68
CA ASP A 53 -7.51 -8.94 7.94
C ASP A 53 -8.87 -8.30 7.72
N LYS A 54 -9.72 -8.35 8.74
CA LYS A 54 -11.09 -7.79 8.69
C LYS A 54 -11.04 -6.27 8.92
N LEU A 55 -10.51 -5.54 7.94
CA LEU A 55 -10.34 -4.08 7.98
C LEU A 55 -11.65 -3.28 7.89
N LEU A 56 -12.78 -3.95 7.61
CA LEU A 56 -14.11 -3.35 7.49
C LEU A 56 -15.10 -4.09 8.37
N ASP A 57 -15.89 -3.35 9.14
CA ASP A 57 -17.04 -3.90 9.84
C ASP A 57 -18.27 -3.95 8.91
N PRO A 58 -19.04 -5.05 8.90
CA PRO A 58 -20.22 -5.19 8.04
C PRO A 58 -21.29 -4.11 8.25
N GLU A 59 -21.42 -3.55 9.46
CA GLU A 59 -22.38 -2.47 9.76
C GLU A 59 -22.00 -1.16 9.06
N ASP A 60 -20.73 -0.75 9.14
CA ASP A 60 -20.23 0.49 8.53
C ASP A 60 -20.36 0.46 6.99
N VAL A 61 -20.20 -0.73 6.41
CA VAL A 61 -20.37 -0.96 4.98
C VAL A 61 -21.84 -1.06 4.58
N HIS A 62 -22.73 -1.54 5.47
CA HIS A 62 -24.17 -1.65 5.22
C HIS A 62 -24.94 -0.34 5.49
N THR A 63 -24.39 0.78 5.00
CA THR A 63 -24.98 2.11 5.15
C THR A 63 -25.42 2.71 3.81
N GLN A 64 -26.14 3.85 3.88
CA GLN A 64 -26.57 4.64 2.72
C GLN A 64 -25.41 5.36 1.99
N SER A 65 -24.23 5.39 2.62
CA SER A 65 -23.03 6.06 2.11
C SER A 65 -21.77 5.54 2.83
N PRO A 66 -21.34 4.29 2.58
CA PRO A 66 -20.12 3.77 3.18
C PRO A 66 -18.90 4.53 2.65
N ASP A 67 -17.87 4.67 3.49
CA ASP A 67 -16.68 5.43 3.13
C ASP A 67 -15.98 4.83 1.90
N LYS A 68 -15.67 5.73 0.95
CA LYS A 68 -15.06 5.36 -0.32
C LYS A 68 -13.61 4.90 -0.15
N LYS A 69 -12.86 5.49 0.79
CA LYS A 69 -11.45 5.17 0.98
C LYS A 69 -11.31 3.77 1.60
N SER A 70 -12.05 3.48 2.67
CA SER A 70 -12.03 2.18 3.34
C SER A 70 -12.47 1.03 2.42
N VAL A 71 -13.57 1.21 1.66
CA VAL A 71 -14.03 0.24 0.66
C VAL A 71 -12.97 0.03 -0.43
N MET A 72 -12.38 1.10 -0.96
CA MET A 72 -11.36 1.00 -2.01
C MET A 72 -10.07 0.31 -1.50
N MET A 73 -9.65 0.60 -0.27
CA MET A 73 -8.51 -0.04 0.38
C MET A 73 -8.75 -1.54 0.57
N TYR A 74 -9.91 -1.96 1.07
CA TYR A 74 -10.20 -3.38 1.26
C TYR A 74 -10.31 -4.14 -0.07
N VAL A 75 -10.89 -3.52 -1.09
CA VAL A 75 -10.89 -4.07 -2.46
C VAL A 75 -9.47 -4.21 -3.00
N MET A 76 -8.56 -3.28 -2.69
CA MET A 76 -7.14 -3.40 -3.06
C MET A 76 -6.48 -4.62 -2.41
N CYS A 77 -6.71 -4.86 -1.12
CA CYS A 77 -6.21 -6.04 -0.41
C CYS A 77 -6.75 -7.35 -1.03
N LEU A 78 -8.03 -7.37 -1.42
CA LEU A 78 -8.63 -8.50 -2.15
C LEU A 78 -7.91 -8.74 -3.48
N PHE A 79 -7.68 -7.71 -4.30
CA PHE A 79 -6.98 -7.87 -5.57
C PHE A 79 -5.54 -8.39 -5.38
N GLN A 80 -4.79 -7.86 -4.41
CA GLN A 80 -3.40 -8.28 -4.16
C GLN A 80 -3.28 -9.75 -3.71
N ALA A 81 -4.23 -10.25 -2.92
CA ALA A 81 -4.21 -11.62 -2.41
C ALA A 81 -4.79 -12.66 -3.38
N LEU A 82 -5.52 -12.23 -4.42
CA LEU A 82 -6.10 -13.11 -5.43
C LEU A 82 -5.06 -13.39 -6.54
N PRO A 83 -4.99 -14.64 -7.05
CA PRO A 83 -4.02 -14.99 -8.07
C PRO A 83 -4.33 -14.27 -9.39
N HIS A 84 -3.39 -13.42 -9.82
CA HIS A 84 -3.47 -12.63 -11.05
C HIS A 84 -3.48 -13.53 -12.28
N SER A 85 -4.68 -13.90 -12.75
CA SER A 85 -4.88 -14.61 -14.01
C SER A 85 -4.67 -13.64 -15.19
N GLN A 86 -3.39 -13.36 -15.46
CA GLN A 86 -2.80 -12.59 -16.58
C GLN A 86 -3.42 -11.22 -16.94
N GLN A 87 -2.53 -10.22 -17.07
CA GLN A 87 -2.75 -8.95 -17.76
C GLN A 87 -3.51 -7.82 -17.01
N LEU A 88 -3.13 -7.58 -15.75
CA LEU A 88 -3.06 -6.22 -15.20
C LEU A 88 -1.77 -6.09 -14.39
N SER A 89 -0.75 -5.45 -14.95
CA SER A 89 0.47 -5.09 -14.21
C SER A 89 0.12 -4.06 -13.13
N LEU A 90 0.34 -4.40 -11.86
CA LEU A 90 0.02 -3.53 -10.72
C LEU A 90 1.07 -2.43 -10.46
N ASP A 91 2.09 -2.34 -11.31
CA ASP A 91 3.23 -1.40 -11.23
C ASP A 91 2.82 0.08 -11.25
N ASN A 92 1.54 0.39 -11.48
CA ASN A 92 0.99 1.74 -11.70
C ASN A 92 0.01 2.25 -10.63
N LEU A 93 -0.15 1.55 -9.49
CA LEU A 93 -1.02 1.98 -8.38
C LEU A 93 -0.23 2.41 -7.15
N ASN A 94 0.35 3.61 -7.23
CA ASN A 94 0.87 4.35 -6.08
C ASN A 94 -0.28 4.74 -5.12
N VAL A 95 -0.62 3.84 -4.20
CA VAL A 95 -1.44 4.15 -3.01
C VAL A 95 -0.53 4.72 -1.93
N SER A 96 -0.23 6.02 -2.05
CA SER A 96 0.40 6.79 -0.98
C SER A 96 -0.57 6.98 0.19
N VAL A 97 -0.63 5.99 1.10
CA VAL A 97 -1.27 6.14 2.43
C VAL A 97 -0.33 6.86 3.39
N ALA A 98 -0.06 8.14 3.10
CA ALA A 98 0.41 9.06 4.11
C ALA A 98 -0.75 9.35 5.08
N SER A 99 -0.70 8.76 6.27
CA SER A 99 -1.45 9.24 7.44
C SER A 99 -0.59 8.99 8.66
N GLU A 100 0.11 10.05 9.04
CA GLU A 100 0.85 10.17 10.28
C GLU A 100 -0.08 9.95 11.48
N SER A 101 0.42 9.28 12.51
CA SER A 101 0.25 9.70 13.92
C SER A 101 1.03 8.74 14.82
N SER A 102 2.25 9.13 15.19
CA SER A 102 2.95 8.51 16.29
C SER A 102 2.23 8.87 17.60
N LEU A 103 1.72 7.88 18.32
CA LEU A 103 1.14 8.05 19.65
C LEU A 103 1.67 6.96 20.59
N SER A 104 2.84 7.22 21.15
CA SER A 104 3.33 6.53 22.34
C SER A 104 2.41 6.87 23.52
N ILE A 105 1.64 5.90 24.00
CA ILE A 105 0.96 5.98 25.30
C ILE A 105 1.51 4.86 26.17
N GLU A 106 2.53 5.20 26.96
CA GLU A 106 2.87 4.42 28.15
C GLU A 106 1.79 4.65 29.20
N THR A 107 1.20 3.59 29.74
CA THR A 107 0.32 3.68 30.90
C THR A 107 0.50 2.44 31.76
N GLU A 108 0.62 2.68 33.07
CA GLU A 108 1.08 1.75 34.09
C GLU A 108 0.32 0.42 34.17
N ALA A 109 1.06 -0.62 34.54
CA ALA A 109 0.49 -1.83 35.12
C ALA A 109 -0.14 -1.54 36.49
N PRO A 110 -1.05 -2.41 36.95
CA PRO A 110 -0.84 -2.93 38.30
C PRO A 110 -0.82 -4.46 38.36
N ALA A 111 -0.11 -4.97 39.36
CA ALA A 111 0.20 -6.39 39.51
C ALA A 111 -0.97 -7.21 40.09
N ALA A 112 -1.13 -8.43 39.58
CA ALA A 112 -1.83 -9.52 40.24
C ALA A 112 -1.23 -10.88 39.81
N ALA A 113 0.03 -11.13 40.19
CA ALA A 113 0.65 -12.43 39.98
C ALA A 113 0.13 -13.45 41.01
N PHE A 114 -0.60 -14.47 40.56
CA PHE A 114 -0.98 -15.62 41.39
C PHE A 114 -0.30 -16.91 40.89
N ILE A 115 0.70 -17.31 41.67
CA ILE A 115 1.44 -18.58 41.84
C ILE A 115 1.22 -19.74 40.84
N ALA A 116 2.34 -20.37 40.46
CA ALA A 116 2.48 -21.39 39.40
C ALA A 116 2.53 -22.86 39.87
N GLN A 117 2.17 -23.80 38.97
CA GLN A 117 2.44 -25.26 38.98
C GLN A 117 1.98 -25.87 37.60
N GLU A 118 2.60 -26.82 36.87
CA GLU A 118 3.97 -27.40 36.81
C GLU A 118 4.23 -28.18 35.47
N ILE A 119 5.47 -28.67 35.25
CA ILE A 119 5.92 -29.84 34.43
C ILE A 119 5.49 -30.00 32.93
N SER A 120 6.43 -29.82 31.97
CA SER A 120 7.05 -30.90 31.13
C SER A 120 7.69 -30.42 29.80
N PRO A 121 8.90 -30.88 29.41
CA PRO A 121 9.48 -30.80 28.05
C PRO A 121 9.74 -32.20 27.43
N PRO A 122 10.43 -32.40 26.28
CA PRO A 122 10.71 -31.54 25.11
C PRO A 122 9.92 -32.16 23.90
N PRO A 123 10.41 -32.51 22.67
CA PRO A 123 11.62 -32.12 21.91
C PRO A 123 11.46 -31.81 20.39
N SER A 124 12.50 -31.12 19.87
CA SER A 124 13.16 -31.25 18.54
C SER A 124 12.39 -31.50 17.24
N GLY A 125 12.55 -30.57 16.29
CA GLY A 125 12.79 -30.91 14.88
C GLY A 125 11.95 -30.16 13.84
N SER A 126 12.47 -29.05 13.32
CA SER A 126 12.77 -28.93 11.87
C SER A 126 13.44 -27.59 11.57
N SER A 127 14.48 -27.64 10.74
CA SER A 127 15.15 -26.48 10.15
C SER A 127 14.23 -25.74 9.19
N ARG A 128 13.52 -24.70 9.66
CA ARG A 128 12.66 -23.88 8.79
C ARG A 128 13.45 -22.73 8.15
N SER A 129 14.23 -23.11 7.13
CA SER A 129 14.72 -22.31 6.00
C SER A 129 14.64 -20.78 6.14
N GLU A 130 15.79 -20.13 6.29
CA GLU A 130 15.89 -18.69 6.13
C GLU A 130 15.63 -18.27 4.66
N ARG A 131 14.76 -17.27 4.48
CA ARG A 131 14.55 -16.43 3.28
C ARG A 131 13.89 -17.12 2.07
N PRO A 132 12.89 -16.42 1.48
CA PRO A 132 13.16 -15.72 0.22
C PRO A 132 12.92 -14.20 0.25
N LEU A 133 12.51 -13.63 1.41
CA LEU A 133 12.22 -12.19 1.56
C LEU A 133 13.40 -11.25 1.23
N SER A 134 14.63 -11.77 1.27
CA SER A 134 15.85 -10.99 1.05
C SER A 134 16.03 -10.49 -0.39
N LEU A 135 15.47 -11.17 -1.39
CA LEU A 135 15.65 -10.78 -2.80
C LEU A 135 14.73 -9.60 -3.17
N VAL A 136 13.47 -9.68 -2.74
CA VAL A 136 12.50 -8.56 -2.86
C VAL A 136 12.97 -7.35 -2.04
N SER A 137 13.50 -7.58 -0.83
CA SER A 137 14.14 -6.54 -0.04
C SER A 137 15.30 -5.87 -0.78
N ALA A 138 16.15 -6.61 -1.47
CA ALA A 138 17.29 -6.05 -2.19
C ALA A 138 16.85 -5.14 -3.36
N GLY A 139 15.92 -5.61 -4.20
CA GLY A 139 15.40 -4.81 -5.33
C GLY A 139 14.60 -3.58 -4.89
N LEU A 140 13.87 -3.68 -3.77
CA LEU A 140 13.21 -2.52 -3.17
C LEU A 140 14.22 -1.55 -2.55
N SER A 141 15.29 -2.03 -1.91
CA SER A 141 16.35 -1.17 -1.36
C SER A 141 17.16 -0.46 -2.43
N SER A 142 17.41 -1.07 -3.60
CA SER A 142 18.06 -0.38 -4.72
C SER A 142 17.14 0.70 -5.31
N TYR A 143 15.86 0.37 -5.57
CA TYR A 143 14.89 1.36 -6.05
C TYR A 143 14.73 2.55 -5.08
N LEU A 144 14.66 2.30 -3.76
CA LEU A 144 14.57 3.36 -2.75
C LEU A 144 15.81 4.25 -2.75
N ARG A 145 17.02 3.69 -2.97
CA ARG A 145 18.26 4.46 -3.08
C ARG A 145 18.30 5.30 -4.35
N SER A 146 17.96 4.75 -5.51
CA SER A 146 17.87 5.50 -6.76
C SER A 146 16.83 6.62 -6.68
N LEU A 147 15.69 6.37 -6.02
CA LEU A 147 14.65 7.38 -5.77
C LEU A 147 15.13 8.48 -4.82
N GLU A 148 15.80 8.12 -3.72
CA GLU A 148 16.42 9.07 -2.77
C GLU A 148 17.41 9.99 -3.49
N GLU A 149 18.29 9.43 -4.33
CA GLU A 149 19.25 10.18 -5.14
C GLU A 149 18.58 11.15 -6.12
N VAL A 150 17.58 10.69 -6.89
CA VAL A 150 16.81 11.55 -7.82
C VAL A 150 16.10 12.69 -7.08
N LEU A 151 15.50 12.41 -5.92
CA LEU A 151 14.83 13.45 -5.12
C LEU A 151 15.81 14.49 -4.57
N VAL A 152 17.00 14.07 -4.12
CA VAL A 152 18.07 14.99 -3.66
C VAL A 152 18.55 15.88 -4.80
N TRP A 153 18.77 15.34 -6.01
CA TRP A 153 19.21 16.13 -7.16
C TRP A 153 18.14 17.11 -7.64
N LEU A 154 16.87 16.68 -7.71
CA LEU A 154 15.76 17.56 -8.09
C LEU A 154 15.55 18.70 -7.08
N LEU A 155 15.67 18.42 -5.78
CA LEU A 155 15.57 19.44 -4.74
C LEU A 155 16.72 20.47 -4.83
N GLY A 156 17.95 20.02 -5.07
CA GLY A 156 19.09 20.93 -5.28
C GLY A 156 18.99 21.74 -6.56
N ALA A 157 18.39 21.20 -7.62
CA ALA A 157 18.10 21.93 -8.85
C ALA A 157 16.98 22.97 -8.64
N GLU A 158 15.93 22.62 -7.89
CA GLU A 158 14.87 23.57 -7.50
C GLU A 158 15.43 24.73 -6.67
N GLU A 159 16.29 24.47 -5.67
CA GLU A 159 16.93 25.52 -4.87
C GLU A 159 17.76 26.48 -5.74
N ARG A 160 18.52 25.97 -6.71
CA ARG A 160 19.30 26.79 -7.65
C ARG A 160 18.43 27.60 -8.60
N LEU A 161 17.32 27.04 -9.09
CA LEU A 161 16.34 27.76 -9.90
C LEU A 161 15.61 28.83 -9.09
N ALA A 162 15.29 28.57 -7.82
CA ALA A 162 14.63 29.52 -6.92
C ALA A 162 15.56 30.64 -6.43
N ALA A 163 16.86 30.35 -6.27
CA ALA A 163 17.88 31.34 -5.96
C ALA A 163 18.25 32.25 -7.15
N MET A 164 17.81 31.91 -8.36
CA MET A 164 18.14 32.65 -9.57
C MET A 164 17.48 34.04 -9.56
N PRO A 165 18.25 35.14 -9.80
CA PRO A 165 17.68 36.47 -9.83
C PRO A 165 16.69 36.65 -10.99
N LEU A 166 15.68 37.50 -10.77
CA LEU A 166 14.72 37.92 -11.79
C LEU A 166 15.43 38.35 -13.09
N ILE A 167 14.78 38.07 -14.22
CA ILE A 167 15.25 38.33 -15.58
C ILE A 167 15.75 39.79 -15.67
N GLY A 168 17.06 39.95 -15.89
CA GLY A 168 17.68 41.28 -15.91
C GLY A 168 17.54 41.98 -17.26
N ASP A 169 17.33 43.31 -17.25
CA ASP A 169 17.14 44.10 -18.49
C ASP A 169 18.42 44.26 -19.35
N ASN A 170 19.57 43.74 -18.90
CA ASN A 170 20.87 43.92 -19.53
C ASN A 170 21.36 42.63 -20.18
N THR A 171 21.76 42.69 -21.45
CA THR A 171 22.30 41.55 -22.22
C THR A 171 23.49 40.86 -21.56
N ALA A 172 24.32 41.57 -20.80
CA ALA A 172 25.41 40.97 -20.03
C ALA A 172 24.90 40.11 -18.86
N ILE A 173 23.86 40.58 -18.15
CA ILE A 173 23.24 39.86 -17.03
C ILE A 173 22.43 38.67 -17.56
N LEU A 174 21.70 38.85 -18.67
CA LEU A 174 20.97 37.77 -19.34
C LEU A 174 21.89 36.66 -19.83
N LYS A 175 23.11 36.98 -20.25
CA LYS A 175 24.11 35.99 -20.66
C LYS A 175 24.61 35.16 -19.47
N ASP A 176 24.88 35.82 -18.35
CA ASP A 176 25.27 35.17 -17.09
C ASP A 176 24.16 34.22 -16.60
N GLN A 177 22.94 34.76 -16.51
CA GLN A 177 21.71 34.02 -16.20
C GLN A 177 21.48 32.83 -17.15
N PHE A 178 21.74 32.99 -18.45
CA PHE A 178 21.62 31.89 -19.41
C PHE A 178 22.64 30.79 -19.16
N HIS A 179 23.89 31.12 -18.83
CA HIS A 179 24.92 30.13 -18.50
C HIS A 179 24.64 29.40 -17.18
N ASP A 180 24.04 30.07 -16.19
CA ASP A 180 23.57 29.41 -14.96
C ASP A 180 22.47 28.38 -15.25
N LEU A 181 21.48 28.73 -16.09
CA LEU A 181 20.41 27.81 -16.53
C LEU A 181 20.95 26.67 -17.40
N GLU A 182 21.89 26.98 -18.31
CA GLU A 182 22.58 25.99 -19.15
C GLU A 182 23.33 24.97 -18.28
N ALA A 183 24.01 25.42 -17.23
CA ALA A 183 24.67 24.54 -16.26
C ALA A 183 23.66 23.66 -15.49
N VAL A 184 22.52 24.21 -15.03
CA VAL A 184 21.45 23.41 -14.39
C VAL A 184 20.90 22.34 -15.36
N MET A 185 20.62 22.70 -16.61
CA MET A 185 20.08 21.76 -17.60
C MET A 185 21.08 20.67 -18.01
N LEU A 186 22.37 21.01 -18.15
CA LEU A 186 23.42 20.04 -18.46
C LEU A 186 23.60 19.04 -17.31
N GLU A 187 23.61 19.51 -16.06
CA GLU A 187 23.68 18.65 -14.88
C GLU A 187 22.47 17.72 -14.78
N LEU A 188 21.24 18.22 -14.96
CA LEU A 188 20.04 17.38 -15.00
C LEU A 188 20.09 16.32 -16.11
N THR A 189 20.64 16.68 -17.28
CA THR A 189 20.79 15.76 -18.43
C THR A 189 21.83 14.67 -18.14
N GLU A 190 22.95 15.02 -17.50
CA GLU A 190 23.97 14.07 -17.05
C GLU A 190 23.39 13.09 -16.00
N LYS A 191 22.65 13.62 -15.01
CA LYS A 191 21.98 12.80 -13.99
C LYS A 191 20.93 11.87 -14.57
N GLN A 192 20.21 12.28 -15.61
CA GLN A 192 19.21 11.44 -16.27
C GLN A 192 19.82 10.16 -16.90
N GLY A 193 21.06 10.23 -17.40
CA GLY A 193 21.77 9.06 -17.94
C GLY A 193 22.29 8.08 -16.89
N GLY A 194 22.49 8.53 -15.64
CA GLY A 194 23.01 7.71 -14.54
C GLY A 194 21.97 6.92 -13.74
N VAL A 195 20.69 7.00 -14.11
CA VAL A 195 19.58 6.31 -13.42
C VAL A 195 19.27 4.93 -14.03
N GLU A 196 19.94 4.55 -15.12
CA GLU A 196 19.71 3.29 -15.86
C GLU A 196 20.79 2.20 -15.65
N GLU A 197 21.85 2.44 -14.84
CA GLU A 197 22.86 1.43 -14.43
C GLU A 197 22.65 0.87 -13.00
#